data_AF-D0P1L1-F1
#
_entry.id   AF-D0P1L1-F1
#
_cell.length_a   1.000
_cell.length_b   1.000
_cell.length_c   1.000
_cell.angle_alpha   90.00
_cell.angle_beta   90.00
_cell.angle_gamma   90.00
#
_symmetry.space_group_name_H-M   'P 1'
#
loop_
_entity.id
_entity.type
_entity.pdbx_description
1 polymer ?
#
loop_
_entity_poly.entity_id
_entity_poly.type
_entity_poly.pdbx_seq_one_letter_code
_entity_poly.pdbx_strand_id
1 'polypeptide(L)'
;MIVRRTPLSSNKPDLIIIDAYSNDNLRRKNLFSHYMTRGRHFKLSTIFLSHSYCATDKMLRLNSKYVTIQNANSKRDSAMVVKEFNIPGVDERLIVHYYIRATERKGQILLCDSVREQLRYNFDRPTRTEE
;
A
#
# COMPACT_ATOMS: atom_id res chain seq x y z
N MET A 1 -9.14 16.91 7.16
CA MET A 1 -10.17 16.49 8.15
C MET A 1 -10.86 15.27 7.59
N ILE A 2 -10.81 14.13 8.28
CA ILE A 2 -11.50 12.91 7.86
C ILE A 2 -12.87 12.90 8.54
N VAL A 3 -13.94 13.04 7.77
CA VAL A 3 -15.31 12.99 8.29
C VAL A 3 -15.98 11.73 7.78
N ARG A 4 -16.29 10.80 8.69
CA ARG A 4 -17.20 9.70 8.38
C ARG A 4 -18.59 10.28 8.19
N ARG A 5 -19.11 10.26 6.96
CA ARG A 5 -20.45 10.77 6.65
C ARG A 5 -21.56 9.74 6.90
N THR A 6 -21.21 8.45 6.88
CA THR A 6 -22.20 7.38 6.97
C THR A 6 -22.37 6.95 8.44
N PRO A 7 -23.58 7.02 9.01
CA PRO A 7 -23.84 6.58 10.38
C PRO A 7 -23.44 5.11 10.57
N LEU A 8 -22.89 4.77 11.74
CA LEU A 8 -22.54 3.38 12.09
C LEU A 8 -23.74 2.43 11.98
N SER A 9 -24.94 2.92 12.31
CA SER A 9 -26.21 2.19 12.22
C SER A 9 -26.59 1.78 10.78
N SER A 10 -26.06 2.46 9.76
CA SER A 10 -26.38 2.16 8.37
C SER A 10 -25.80 0.83 7.87
N ASN A 11 -24.81 0.28 8.59
CA ASN A 11 -24.09 -0.94 8.23
C ASN A 11 -23.44 -0.92 6.82
N LYS A 12 -23.31 0.26 6.20
CA LYS A 12 -22.70 0.45 4.88
C LYS A 12 -21.18 0.61 5.00
N PRO A 13 -20.42 0.09 4.02
CA PRO A 13 -18.98 0.29 3.97
C PRO A 13 -18.62 1.73 3.63
N ASP A 14 -17.54 2.23 4.21
CA ASP A 14 -16.99 3.56 3.95
C ASP A 14 -15.54 3.46 3.46
N LEU A 15 -15.15 4.39 2.59
CA LEU A 15 -13.77 4.56 2.13
C LEU A 15 -13.20 5.87 2.69
N ILE A 16 -12.04 5.77 3.34
CA ILE A 16 -11.26 6.92 3.78
C ILE A 16 -10.01 7.02 2.91
N ILE A 17 -9.76 8.22 2.38
CA ILE A 17 -8.54 8.52 1.65
C ILE A 17 -7.77 9.58 2.44
N ILE A 18 -6.53 9.29 2.74
CA ILE A 18 -5.63 10.15 3.50
C ILE A 18 -4.51 10.57 2.55
N ASP A 19 -4.61 11.81 2.09
CA ASP A 19 -3.63 12.41 1.22
C ASP A 19 -2.43 12.96 2.01
N ALA A 20 -1.26 12.97 1.38
CA ALA A 20 0.01 13.47 1.93
C ALA A 20 0.30 12.96 3.35
N TYR A 21 0.16 11.65 3.58
CA TYR A 21 0.48 11.02 4.85
C TYR A 21 1.96 11.20 5.20
N SER A 22 2.20 11.84 6.35
CA SER A 22 3.52 11.95 6.99
C SER A 22 3.44 11.58 8.46
N ASN A 23 4.58 11.13 9.00
CA ASN A 23 4.71 10.67 10.39
C ASN A 23 5.15 11.75 11.37
N ASP A 24 5.23 13.00 10.92
CA ASP A 24 5.86 14.09 11.68
C ASP A 24 5.05 14.50 12.92
N ASN A 25 3.77 14.11 12.99
CA ASN A 25 2.88 14.41 14.09
C ASN A 25 2.39 13.14 14.79
N LEU A 26 2.87 12.91 16.01
CA LEU A 26 2.57 11.74 16.83
C LEU A 26 1.06 11.54 17.07
N ARG A 27 0.29 12.63 17.22
CA ARG A 27 -1.17 12.54 17.42
C ARG A 27 -1.87 12.02 16.16
N ARG A 28 -1.44 12.48 14.98
CA ARG A 28 -1.98 12.03 13.69
C ARG A 28 -1.63 10.56 13.46
N LYS A 29 -0.39 10.16 13.75
CA LYS A 29 0.07 8.76 13.71
C LYS A 29 -0.83 7.83 14.53
N ASN A 30 -1.10 8.18 15.79
CA ASN A 30 -1.95 7.35 16.65
C ASN A 30 -3.38 7.25 16.10
N LEU A 31 -3.96 8.35 15.65
CA LEU A 31 -5.29 8.36 15.02
C LEU A 31 -5.35 7.47 13.77
N PHE A 32 -4.36 7.59 12.89
CA PHE A 32 -4.34 6.88 11.61
C PHE A 32 -4.09 5.38 11.76
N SER A 33 -3.26 4.97 12.72
CA SER A 33 -3.04 3.55 13.00
C SER A 33 -4.32 2.83 13.47
N HIS A 34 -5.26 3.53 14.12
CA HIS A 34 -6.55 2.97 14.48
C HIS A 34 -7.44 2.67 13.26
N TYR A 35 -7.43 3.53 12.24
CA TYR A 35 -8.18 3.27 11.01
C TYR A 35 -7.68 2.01 10.29
N MET A 36 -6.37 1.76 10.33
CA MET A 36 -5.79 0.60 9.68
C MET A 36 -6.04 -0.71 10.44
N THR A 37 -5.82 -0.70 11.76
CA THR A 37 -5.93 -1.91 12.59
C THR A 37 -7.37 -2.27 12.93
N ARG A 38 -8.21 -1.27 13.20
CA ARG A 38 -9.59 -1.49 13.66
C ARG A 38 -10.65 -1.17 12.60
N GLY A 39 -10.30 -0.45 11.54
CA GLY A 39 -11.27 0.01 10.54
C GLY A 39 -12.10 -1.11 9.93
N ARG A 40 -11.51 -2.29 9.72
CA ARG A 40 -12.23 -3.46 9.19
C ARG A 40 -13.43 -3.87 10.04
N HIS A 41 -13.35 -3.76 11.37
CA HIS A 41 -14.49 -4.04 12.27
C HIS A 41 -15.64 -3.07 12.08
N PHE A 42 -15.36 -1.87 11.56
CA PHE A 42 -16.33 -0.81 11.30
C PHE A 42 -16.67 -0.65 9.81
N LYS A 43 -16.38 -1.69 9.00
CA LYS A 43 -16.55 -1.70 7.53
C LYS A 43 -15.85 -0.54 6.83
N LEU A 44 -14.71 -0.15 7.36
CA LEU A 44 -13.91 0.95 6.85
C LEU A 44 -12.75 0.41 6.01
N SER A 45 -12.66 0.87 4.77
CA SER A 45 -11.47 0.72 3.94
C SER A 45 -10.68 2.02 3.95
N THR A 46 -9.35 1.94 3.98
CA THR A 46 -8.49 3.13 4.05
C THR A 46 -7.43 3.08 2.97
N ILE A 47 -7.20 4.21 2.30
CA ILE A 47 -6.09 4.43 1.36
C ILE A 47 -5.21 5.52 1.94
N PHE A 48 -3.92 5.24 2.04
CA PHE A 48 -2.90 6.20 2.44
C PHE A 48 -2.05 6.55 1.23
N LEU A 49 -1.96 7.84 0.91
CA LEU A 49 -1.03 8.36 -0.09
C LEU A 49 0.17 8.93 0.65
N SER A 50 1.35 8.34 0.45
CA SER A 50 2.59 8.80 1.08
C SER A 50 3.69 8.96 0.04
N HIS A 51 4.60 9.90 0.30
CA HIS A 51 5.76 10.16 -0.55
C HIS A 51 6.88 9.13 -0.39
N SER A 52 6.87 8.35 0.71
CA SER A 52 7.87 7.31 0.92
C SER A 52 7.30 6.15 1.72
N TYR A 53 7.53 4.94 1.18
CA TYR A 53 7.13 3.72 1.85
C TYR A 53 7.96 3.51 3.13
N CYS A 54 9.29 3.66 3.07
CA CYS A 54 10.14 3.45 4.24
C CYS A 54 9.89 4.45 5.38
N ALA A 55 9.47 5.67 5.06
CA ALA A 55 9.12 6.69 6.05
C ALA A 55 7.72 6.48 6.67
N THR A 56 6.84 5.72 6.01
CA THR A 56 5.50 5.38 6.52
C THR A 56 5.60 4.49 7.76
N ASP A 57 4.66 4.54 8.69
CA ASP A 57 4.74 3.73 9.91
C ASP A 57 4.73 2.22 9.65
N LYS A 58 5.61 1.48 10.33
CA LYS A 58 5.69 0.01 10.23
C LYS A 58 4.33 -0.66 10.44
N MET A 59 3.51 -0.16 11.37
CA MET A 59 2.18 -0.68 11.61
C MET A 59 1.25 -0.51 10.41
N LEU A 60 1.32 0.61 9.67
CA LEU A 60 0.52 0.79 8.47
C LEU A 60 1.00 -0.13 7.35
N ARG A 61 2.32 -0.21 7.16
CA ARG A 61 2.94 -1.04 6.13
C ARG A 61 2.60 -2.52 6.29
N LEU A 62 2.84 -3.09 7.48
CA LEU A 62 2.57 -4.51 7.75
C LEU A 62 1.09 -4.89 7.76
N ASN A 63 0.18 -3.92 7.98
CA ASN A 63 -1.26 -4.17 7.93
C ASN A 63 -1.87 -3.83 6.55
N SER A 64 -1.05 -3.39 5.58
CA SER A 64 -1.52 -3.07 4.23
C SER A 64 -1.72 -4.35 3.42
N LYS A 65 -2.92 -4.50 2.84
CA LYS A 65 -3.22 -5.62 1.93
C LYS A 65 -2.72 -5.39 0.51
N TYR A 66 -2.60 -4.12 0.14
CA TYR A 66 -2.19 -3.70 -1.18
C TYR A 66 -1.22 -2.53 -1.01
N VAL A 67 -0.14 -2.55 -1.77
CA VAL A 67 0.77 -1.42 -1.90
C VAL A 67 0.97 -1.15 -3.38
N THR A 68 0.71 0.09 -3.79
CA THR A 68 0.96 0.55 -5.15
C THR A 68 2.19 1.43 -5.16
N ILE A 69 3.20 1.04 -5.92
CA ILE A 69 4.43 1.79 -6.10
C ILE A 69 4.35 2.48 -7.46
N GLN A 70 4.25 3.80 -7.45
CA GLN A 70 4.49 4.63 -8.63
C GLN A 70 6.00 4.82 -8.81
N ASN A 71 6.42 5.46 -9.90
CA ASN A 71 7.83 5.81 -10.09
C ASN A 71 8.33 6.68 -8.91
N ALA A 72 8.91 6.01 -7.91
CA ALA A 72 9.53 6.56 -6.74
C ALA A 72 11.04 6.43 -6.96
N ASN A 73 11.77 7.54 -6.88
CA ASN A 73 13.23 7.56 -7.05
C ASN A 73 13.98 6.89 -5.88
N SER A 74 13.38 5.87 -5.23
CA SER A 74 13.86 5.21 -4.03
C SER A 74 13.91 3.69 -4.24
N LYS A 75 15.10 3.20 -4.63
CA LYS A 75 15.40 1.75 -4.63
C LYS A 75 15.16 1.11 -3.25
N ARG A 76 15.37 1.89 -2.18
CA ARG A 76 15.15 1.50 -0.79
C ARG A 76 13.69 1.14 -0.52
N ASP A 77 12.74 1.91 -1.05
CA ASP A 77 11.31 1.65 -0.87
C ASP A 77 10.92 0.34 -1.55
N SER A 78 11.42 0.10 -2.77
CA SER A 78 11.15 -1.14 -3.52
C SER A 78 11.64 -2.39 -2.78
N ALA A 79 12.88 -2.37 -2.26
CA ALA A 79 13.44 -3.48 -1.49
C ALA A 79 12.66 -3.75 -0.19
N MET A 80 12.21 -2.69 0.49
CA MET A 80 11.46 -2.83 1.74
C MET A 80 10.07 -3.40 1.54
N VAL A 81 9.35 -2.98 0.48
CA VAL A 81 8.01 -3.50 0.16
C VAL A 81 8.05 -5.01 -0.01
N VAL A 82 9.02 -5.55 -0.74
CA VAL A 82 9.11 -6.99 -0.99
C VAL A 82 9.41 -7.78 0.26
N LYS A 83 10.38 -7.30 1.05
CA LYS A 83 10.73 -7.97 2.31
C LYS A 83 9.53 -8.06 3.25
N GLU A 84 8.67 -7.04 3.26
CA GLU A 84 7.49 -7.00 4.12
C GLU A 84 6.30 -7.79 3.55
N PHE A 85 6.17 -7.90 2.21
CA PHE A 85 5.08 -8.65 1.56
C PHE A 85 5.40 -10.14 1.33
N ASN A 86 6.68 -10.51 1.31
CA ASN A 86 7.17 -11.89 1.20
C ASN A 86 6.53 -12.69 0.05
N ILE A 87 6.55 -12.12 -1.16
CA ILE A 87 5.92 -12.73 -2.35
C ILE A 87 6.75 -13.95 -2.80
N PRO A 88 6.14 -15.15 -2.92
CA PRO A 88 6.84 -16.36 -3.34
C PRO A 88 7.57 -16.19 -4.68
N GLY A 89 8.81 -16.67 -4.75
CA GLY A 89 9.60 -16.63 -5.98
C GLY A 89 10.13 -15.24 -6.39
N VAL A 90 9.88 -14.20 -5.60
CA VAL A 90 10.37 -12.85 -5.87
C VAL A 90 11.51 -12.51 -4.90
N ASP A 91 12.72 -12.40 -5.44
CA ASP A 91 13.88 -11.87 -4.72
C ASP A 91 14.06 -10.36 -4.94
N GLU A 92 15.08 -9.78 -4.28
CA GLU A 92 15.38 -8.34 -4.39
C GLU A 92 15.79 -7.91 -5.81
N ARG A 93 16.33 -8.81 -6.64
CA ARG A 93 16.72 -8.49 -8.01
C ARG A 93 15.49 -8.45 -8.92
N LEU A 94 14.62 -9.45 -8.80
CA LEU A 94 13.39 -9.58 -9.59
C LEU A 94 12.43 -8.43 -9.32
N ILE A 95 12.32 -7.95 -8.09
CA ILE A 95 11.47 -6.79 -7.82
C ILE A 95 11.98 -5.54 -8.51
N VAL A 96 13.28 -5.26 -8.48
CA VAL A 96 13.82 -4.07 -9.16
C VAL A 96 13.54 -4.16 -10.65
N HIS A 97 13.67 -5.34 -11.24
CA HIS A 97 13.30 -5.59 -12.63
C HIS A 97 11.80 -5.31 -12.89
N TYR A 98 10.90 -5.90 -12.10
CA TYR A 98 9.46 -5.72 -12.27
C TYR A 98 9.02 -4.28 -12.01
N TYR A 99 9.62 -3.62 -11.03
CA TYR A 99 9.38 -2.21 -10.72
C TYR A 99 9.76 -1.31 -11.90
N ILE A 100 10.99 -1.40 -12.41
CA ILE A 100 11.46 -0.60 -13.55
C ILE A 100 10.52 -0.79 -14.74
N ARG A 101 10.14 -2.04 -15.04
CA ARG A 101 9.23 -2.37 -16.14
C ARG A 101 7.81 -1.85 -15.89
N ALA A 102 7.31 -1.94 -14.66
CA ALA A 102 5.97 -1.48 -14.31
C ALA A 102 5.84 0.05 -14.34
N THR A 103 6.91 0.77 -14.03
CA THR A 103 6.91 2.23 -13.90
C THR A 103 7.61 2.94 -15.07
N GLU A 104 7.89 2.22 -16.17
CA GLU A 104 8.55 2.75 -17.35
C GLU A 104 7.78 3.95 -17.94
N ARG A 105 6.45 3.89 -17.91
CA ARG A 105 5.59 4.98 -18.38
C ARG A 105 4.94 5.70 -17.20
N LYS A 106 4.85 7.03 -17.32
CA LYS A 106 4.18 7.88 -16.32
C LYS A 106 2.73 7.43 -16.12
N GLY A 107 2.32 7.32 -14.85
CA GLY A 107 0.98 6.90 -14.46
C GLY A 107 0.78 5.39 -14.32
N GLN A 108 1.79 4.58 -14.67
CA GLN A 108 1.77 3.15 -14.38
C GLN A 108 2.29 2.85 -12.98
N ILE A 109 1.87 1.70 -12.44
CA ILE A 109 2.21 1.26 -11.08
C ILE A 109 2.63 -0.20 -11.07
N LEU A 110 3.51 -0.52 -10.12
CA LEU A 110 3.64 -1.88 -9.61
C LEU A 110 2.69 -2.04 -8.41
N LEU A 111 1.81 -3.03 -8.46
CA LEU A 111 0.92 -3.37 -7.37
C LEU A 111 1.43 -4.65 -6.68
N CYS A 112 1.73 -4.52 -5.38
CA CYS A 112 1.99 -5.65 -4.49
C CYS A 112 0.66 -6.08 -3.86
N ASP A 113 0.23 -7.31 -4.15
CA ASP A 113 -1.03 -7.89 -3.70
C ASP A 113 -0.72 -8.99 -2.68
N SER A 114 -0.85 -8.69 -1.37
CA SER A 114 -0.64 -9.71 -0.33
C SER A 114 -1.81 -10.65 -0.15
N VAL A 115 -2.97 -10.36 -0.75
CA VAL A 115 -4.14 -11.25 -0.67
C VAL A 115 -3.95 -12.45 -1.60
N ARG A 116 -3.33 -12.21 -2.77
CA ARG A 116 -3.03 -13.23 -3.77
C ARG A 116 -1.55 -13.59 -3.85
N GLU A 117 -0.73 -13.03 -2.98
CA GLU A 117 0.71 -13.25 -2.90
C GLU A 117 1.40 -13.09 -4.27
N GLN A 118 1.11 -11.99 -4.97
CA GLN A 118 1.62 -11.76 -6.32
C GLN A 118 1.97 -10.28 -6.57
N LEU A 119 2.87 -10.06 -7.52
CA LEU A 119 3.11 -8.76 -8.11
C LEU A 119 2.24 -8.57 -9.35
N ARG A 120 1.77 -7.36 -9.58
CA ARG A 120 0.91 -7.03 -10.73
C ARG A 120 1.37 -5.73 -11.40
N TYR A 121 1.32 -5.71 -12.72
CA TYR A 121 1.38 -4.49 -13.50
C TYR A 121 0.00 -3.83 -13.48
N ASN A 122 -0.07 -2.63 -12.90
CA ASN A 122 -1.33 -1.93 -12.67
C ASN A 122 -2.34 -2.79 -11.88
N PHE A 123 -3.64 -2.65 -12.17
CA PHE A 123 -4.70 -3.36 -11.46
C PHE A 123 -5.11 -4.68 -12.10
N ASP A 124 -4.52 -5.05 -13.25
CA ASP A 124 -5.09 -6.10 -14.10
C ASP A 124 -4.17 -7.30 -14.26
N ARG A 125 -2.88 -7.10 -14.55
CA ARG A 125 -2.01 -8.16 -15.08
C ARG A 125 -0.98 -8.65 -14.07
N PRO A 126 -1.01 -9.92 -13.62
CA PRO A 126 0.08 -10.50 -12.82
C PRO A 126 1.42 -10.43 -13.56
N THR A 127 2.50 -10.18 -12.83
CA THR A 127 3.85 -10.35 -13.37
C THR A 127 4.11 -11.86 -13.41
N ARG A 128 3.99 -12.49 -14.59
CA ARG A 128 4.35 -13.91 -14.70
C ARG A 128 5.82 -14.08 -14.34
N THR A 129 6.12 -14.88 -13.32
CA THR A 129 7.36 -15.64 -13.27
C THR A 129 7.22 -16.73 -14.33
N GLU A 130 8.01 -16.64 -15.39
CA GLU A 130 8.10 -17.72 -16.37
C GLU A 130 8.56 -18.98 -15.62
N GLU A 131 7.76 -20.05 -15.68
CA GLU A 131 8.25 -21.42 -15.52
C GLU A 131 9.02 -21.82 -16.79
#